data_AF-A0A9P7AQJ8-F1
#
_entry.id   AF-A0A9P7AQJ8-F1
#
_cell.length_a   1.000
_cell.length_b   1.000
_cell.length_c   1.000
_cell.angle_alpha   90.00
_cell.angle_beta   90.00
_cell.angle_gamma   90.00
#
_symmetry.space_group_name_H-M   'P 1'
#
loop_
_entity.id
_entity.type
_entity.pdbx_description
1 polymer ?
#
loop_
_entity_poly.entity_id
_entity_poly.type
_entity_poly.pdbx_seq_one_letter_code
_entity_poly.pdbx_strand_id
1 'polypeptide(L)' 'SIFTVIAVMCNWYTPLHQDARSCAQWFDIMTSVGSYTLAQIKMPNVGIEIAYDLGVMAGTSGRIVRHGVNWVNGD' A
#
# COMPACT_ATOMS: atom_id res chain seq x y z
N SER A 1 -7.50 -16.11 -20.85
CA SER A 1 -8.16 -15.52 -19.67
C SER A 1 -7.07 -14.92 -18.81
N ILE A 2 -7.06 -13.61 -18.62
CA ILE A 2 -6.19 -12.97 -17.63
C ILE A 2 -7.04 -12.90 -16.37
N PHE A 3 -6.79 -13.82 -15.43
CA PHE A 3 -7.56 -13.83 -14.19
C PHE A 3 -7.12 -12.63 -13.33
N THR A 4 -8.08 -11.78 -12.95
CA THR A 4 -7.86 -10.69 -11.99
C THR A 4 -8.40 -11.14 -10.64
N VAL A 5 -7.53 -11.21 -9.63
CA VAL A 5 -7.91 -11.46 -8.25
C VAL A 5 -7.92 -10.12 -7.52
N ILE A 6 -9.01 -9.80 -6.84
CA ILE A 6 -9.13 -8.61 -5.99
C ILE A 6 -9.26 -9.10 -4.56
N ALA A 7 -8.34 -8.67 -3.70
CA ALA A 7 -8.42 -8.84 -2.26
C ALA A 7 -8.45 -7.45 -1.62
N VAL A 8 -9.34 -7.24 -0.66
CA VAL A 8 -9.42 -5.98 0.10
C VAL A 8 -8.86 -6.25 1.48
N MET A 9 -7.82 -5.51 1.85
CA MET A 9 -7.20 -5.55 3.17
C MET A 9 -7.32 -4.16 3.80
N CYS A 10 -7.87 -4.09 5.01
CA CYS A 10 -8.03 -2.86 5.77
C CYS A 10 -7.14 -2.96 7.01
N ASN A 11 -6.05 -2.21 7.06
CA ASN A 11 -5.15 -2.17 8.20
C ASN A 11 -4.83 -0.71 8.57
N TRP A 12 -4.78 -0.41 9.87
CA TRP A 12 -4.30 0.90 10.38
C TRP A 12 -2.77 1.02 10.36
N TYR A 13 -2.07 -0.10 10.20
CA TYR A 13 -0.62 -0.17 10.11
C TYR A 13 -0.22 -1.34 9.24
N THR A 14 0.66 -1.12 8.28
CA THR A 14 1.20 -2.20 7.42
C THR A 14 2.71 -2.17 7.49
N PRO A 15 3.36 -3.15 8.14
CA PRO A 15 4.81 -3.24 8.17
C PRO A 15 5.42 -3.22 6.77
N LEU A 16 6.66 -2.73 6.64
CA LEU A 16 7.40 -2.78 5.38
C LEU A 16 7.61 -4.23 4.92
N HIS A 17 6.95 -4.60 3.83
CA HIS A 17 6.99 -5.94 3.24
C HIS A 17 7.05 -5.86 1.72
N GLN A 18 7.17 -7.03 1.09
CA GLN A 18 7.13 -7.21 -0.35
C GLN A 18 6.31 -8.48 -0.60
N ASP A 19 5.42 -8.45 -1.58
CA ASP A 19 4.49 -9.54 -1.80
C ASP A 19 5.19 -10.69 -2.52
N ALA A 20 5.63 -11.65 -1.71
CA ALA A 20 6.44 -12.79 -2.17
C ALA A 20 5.71 -13.66 -3.21
N ARG A 21 4.37 -13.66 -3.20
CA ARG A 21 3.54 -14.46 -4.13
C ARG A 21 3.00 -13.65 -5.31
N SER A 22 3.33 -12.35 -5.40
CA SER A 22 2.91 -11.51 -6.51
C SER A 22 3.81 -11.73 -7.73
N CYS A 23 3.26 -11.54 -8.93
CA CYS A 23 4.04 -11.49 -10.17
C CYS A 23 4.43 -10.04 -10.47
N ALA A 24 5.55 -9.81 -11.17
CA ALA A 24 6.04 -8.47 -11.49
C ALA A 24 5.00 -7.56 -12.20
N GLN A 25 4.17 -8.16 -13.05
CA GLN A 25 3.10 -7.48 -13.80
C GLN A 25 1.80 -7.26 -13.02
N TRP A 26 1.69 -7.76 -11.79
CA TRP A 26 0.52 -7.55 -10.95
C TRP A 26 0.68 -6.26 -10.16
N PHE A 27 -0.45 -5.57 -9.97
CA PHE A 27 -0.49 -4.31 -9.24
C PHE A 27 -1.28 -4.46 -7.96
N ASP A 28 -0.73 -3.88 -6.90
CA ASP A 28 -1.40 -3.63 -5.64
C ASP A 28 -1.86 -2.18 -5.65
N ILE A 29 -3.17 -2.00 -5.55
CA ILE A 29 -3.80 -0.69 -5.45
C ILE A 29 -4.29 -0.55 -4.03
N MET A 30 -3.66 0.35 -3.29
CA MET A 30 -4.03 0.69 -1.92
C MET A 30 -4.73 2.04 -1.93
N THR A 31 -5.78 2.17 -1.13
CA THR A 31 -6.45 3.45 -0.89
C THR A 31 -6.55 3.75 0.60
N SER A 32 -6.42 5.01 0.96
CA SER A 32 -6.67 5.50 2.30
C SER A 32 -8.16 5.78 2.49
N VAL A 33 -8.78 5.08 3.43
CA VAL A 33 -10.18 5.28 3.88
C VAL A 33 -10.20 5.43 5.40
N GLY A 34 -10.91 6.43 5.92
CA GLY A 34 -11.04 6.70 7.35
C GLY A 34 -10.49 8.07 7.78
N SER A 35 -10.79 8.47 9.02
CA SER A 35 -10.34 9.74 9.60
C SER A 35 -9.04 9.54 10.36
N TYR A 36 -7.91 9.70 9.68
CA TYR A 36 -6.59 9.73 10.30
C TYR A 36 -5.73 10.83 9.68
N THR A 37 -4.75 11.29 10.44
CA THR A 37 -3.79 12.30 10.01
C THR A 37 -2.39 11.70 10.03
N LEU A 38 -1.50 12.23 9.19
CA LEU A 38 -0.07 11.86 9.18
C LEU A 38 0.19 10.41 8.75
N ALA A 39 -0.72 9.82 7.98
CA ALA A 39 -0.46 8.55 7.31
C ALA A 39 0.55 8.77 6.20
N GLN A 40 1.47 7.82 6.05
CA GLN A 40 2.55 7.83 5.08
C GLN A 40 2.70 6.44 4.49
N ILE A 41 2.71 6.37 3.18
CA ILE A 41 3.13 5.17 2.47
C ILE A 41 4.61 5.29 2.14
N LYS A 42 5.38 4.28 2.53
CA LYS A 42 6.83 4.20 2.30
C LYS A 42 7.12 3.12 1.29
N MET A 43 7.91 3.45 0.28
CA MET A 43 8.42 2.54 -0.76
C MET A 43 9.95 2.65 -0.84
N PRO A 44 10.69 2.18 0.18
CA PRO A 44 12.10 2.51 0.39
C PRO A 44 13.02 2.06 -0.74
N ASN A 45 12.73 0.94 -1.40
CA ASN A 45 13.61 0.42 -2.45
C ASN A 45 13.57 1.24 -3.75
N VAL A 46 12.60 2.14 -3.88
CA VAL A 46 12.51 3.13 -4.96
C VAL A 46 12.64 4.57 -4.46
N GLY A 47 12.96 4.76 -3.17
CA GLY A 47 13.20 6.08 -2.58
C GLY A 47 11.97 6.97 -2.48
N ILE A 48 10.76 6.40 -2.46
CA ILE A 48 9.50 7.15 -2.42
C ILE A 48 8.88 7.10 -1.02
N GLU A 49 8.43 8.25 -0.55
CA GLU A 49 7.62 8.43 0.65
C GLU A 49 6.59 9.51 0.38
N ILE A 50 5.31 9.20 0.58
CA ILE A 50 4.19 10.08 0.22
C ILE A 50 3.24 10.18 1.40
N ALA A 51 2.71 11.37 1.65
CA ALA A 51 1.53 11.56 2.49
C ALA A 51 0.38 10.71 1.95
N TYR A 52 -0.23 9.94 2.85
CA TYR A 52 -1.23 8.92 2.53
C TYR A 52 -2.53 9.23 3.27
N ASP A 53 -2.94 10.48 3.18
CA ASP A 53 -4.16 11.02 3.80
C ASP A 53 -5.43 10.47 3.14
N LEU A 54 -6.58 10.71 3.77
CA LEU A 54 -7.89 10.25 3.30
C LEU A 54 -8.11 10.51 1.79
N GLY A 55 -8.45 9.45 1.06
CA GLY A 55 -8.74 9.51 -0.37
C GLY A 55 -7.52 9.39 -1.28
N VAL A 56 -6.30 9.35 -0.73
CA VAL A 56 -5.10 9.06 -1.53
C VAL A 56 -5.10 7.60 -1.95
N MET A 57 -4.79 7.36 -3.22
CA MET A 57 -4.61 6.04 -3.80
C MET A 57 -3.17 5.88 -4.30
N ALA A 58 -2.55 4.75 -3.97
CA ALA A 58 -1.22 4.37 -4.44
C ALA A 58 -1.27 3.04 -5.17
N GLY A 59 -0.80 3.03 -6.42
CA GLY A 59 -0.64 1.82 -7.21
C GLY A 59 0.84 1.42 -7.31
N THR A 60 1.14 0.16 -7.05
CA THR A 60 2.51 -0.35 -7.08
C THR A 60 2.57 -1.80 -7.53
N SER A 61 3.74 -2.32 -7.88
CA SER A 61 3.92 -3.76 -8.09
C SER A 61 4.40 -4.39 -6.79
N GLY A 62 3.57 -5.19 -6.10
CA GLY A 62 3.96 -5.81 -4.81
C GLY A 62 5.14 -6.75 -4.93
N ARG A 63 5.42 -7.28 -6.14
CA ARG A 63 6.60 -8.09 -6.36
C ARG A 63 7.88 -7.27 -6.52
N ILE A 64 7.82 -6.04 -7.01
CA ILE A 64 9.01 -5.20 -7.25
C ILE A 64 9.24 -4.23 -6.10
N VAL A 65 8.17 -3.67 -5.55
CA VAL A 65 8.24 -2.55 -4.61
C VAL A 65 7.97 -3.04 -3.21
N ARG A 66 8.99 -2.87 -2.35
CA ARG A 66 8.83 -3.08 -0.92
C ARG A 66 8.05 -1.89 -0.37
N HIS A 67 6.92 -2.13 0.27
CA HIS A 67 6.00 -1.08 0.68
C HIS A 67 5.41 -1.32 2.08
N GLY A 68 4.89 -0.26 2.69
CA GLY A 68 4.23 -0.30 3.99
C GLY A 68 3.64 1.05 4.37
N VAL A 69 2.76 1.05 5.35
CA VAL A 69 2.08 2.23 5.90
C VAL A 69 2.40 2.31 7.38
N ASN A 70 2.83 3.48 7.87
CA ASN A 70 3.12 3.67 9.29
C ASN A 70 1.86 3.53 10.15
N TRP A 71 2.08 3.31 11.46
CA TRP A 71 1.00 3.38 12.42
C TRP A 71 0.49 4.82 12.50
N VAL A 72 -0.84 4.96 12.47
CA VAL A 72 -1.53 6.23 12.71
C VAL A 72 -2.65 6.02 13.73
N ASN A 73 -2.90 7.05 14.53
CA ASN A 73 -4.12 7.11 15.33
C ASN A 73 -5.21 7.78 14.49
N GLY A 74 -6.35 7.12 14.41
CA GLY A 74 -7.57 7.60 13.79
C GLY A 74 -8.77 7.06 14.58
N ASP A 75 -9.95 7.56 14.25
CA ASP A 75 -11.21 7.15 14.89
C ASP A 75 -11.67 5.74 14.48
#